data_AF-A0A6A7LZ37-F1
#
_entry.id   AF-A0A6A7LZ37-F1
#
_cell.length_a   1.000
_cell.length_b   1.000
_cell.length_c   1.000
_cell.angle_alpha   90.00
_cell.angle_beta   90.00
_cell.angle_gamma   90.00
#
_symmetry.space_group_name_H-M   'P 1'
#
loop_
_entity.id
_entity.type
_entity.pdbx_description
1 polymer ?
#
loop_
_entity_poly.entity_id
_entity_poly.type
_entity_poly.pdbx_seq_one_letter_code
_entity_poly.pdbx_strand_id
1 'polypeptide(L)'
;MRIVLVLVVLLLAACEGSFVRPGDLGRKVNIDKSYEARDACLSRNAAADGVSAEDPTMLAHAVALACSAETDKLIAASDLSGDTKVASQIRQDSEFRALGFVMKARGQAIF
;
A
#
# COMPACT_ATOMS: atom_id res chain seq x y z
N MET A 1 43.61 -27.87 -13.41
CA MET A 1 43.29 -26.54 -12.84
C MET A 1 42.05 -25.89 -13.45
N ARG A 2 41.80 -25.99 -14.77
CA ARG A 2 40.63 -25.36 -15.42
C ARG A 2 39.27 -25.97 -15.06
N ILE A 3 39.20 -27.31 -14.85
CA ILE A 3 37.95 -28.02 -14.52
C ILE A 3 37.49 -27.74 -13.08
N VAL A 4 38.45 -27.61 -12.15
CA VAL A 4 38.17 -27.30 -10.72
C VAL A 4 37.56 -25.91 -10.58
N LEU A 5 38.05 -24.94 -11.35
CA LEU A 5 37.51 -23.57 -11.37
C LEU A 5 36.06 -23.53 -11.89
N VAL A 6 35.72 -24.34 -12.89
CA VAL A 6 34.35 -24.38 -13.45
C VAL A 6 33.35 -24.97 -12.44
N LEU A 7 33.75 -26.00 -11.68
CA LEU A 7 32.90 -26.60 -10.63
C LEU A 7 32.65 -25.65 -9.46
N VAL A 8 33.64 -24.84 -9.07
CA VAL A 8 33.50 -23.86 -7.97
C VAL A 8 32.54 -22.71 -8.34
N VAL A 9 32.56 -22.26 -9.61
CA VAL A 9 31.64 -21.19 -10.07
C VAL A 9 30.18 -21.66 -10.12
N LEU A 10 29.93 -22.93 -10.47
CA LEU A 10 28.57 -23.49 -10.48
C LEU A 10 27.97 -23.65 -9.07
N LEU A 11 28.79 -23.92 -8.06
CA LEU A 11 28.34 -24.07 -6.67
C LEU A 11 28.00 -22.72 -6.01
N LEU A 12 28.60 -21.62 -6.46
CA LEU A 12 28.32 -20.27 -5.96
C LEU A 12 27.02 -19.67 -6.51
N ALA A 13 26.50 -20.16 -7.63
CA ALA A 13 25.22 -19.70 -8.20
C ALA A 13 23.99 -20.34 -7.54
N ALA A 14 24.16 -21.32 -6.65
CA ALA A 14 23.06 -22.06 -6.03
C ALA A 14 22.54 -21.43 -4.72
N CYS A 15 23.17 -20.39 -4.18
CA CYS A 15 22.80 -19.81 -2.87
C CYS A 15 21.83 -18.62 -2.96
N GLU A 16 21.62 -18.04 -4.14
CA GLU A 16 20.76 -16.86 -4.32
C GLU A 16 19.43 -17.24 -4.99
N GLY A 17 18.93 -18.45 -4.74
CA GLY A 17 17.61 -18.86 -5.17
C GLY A 17 16.55 -18.29 -4.24
N SER A 18 16.23 -17.00 -4.35
CA SER A 18 14.98 -16.47 -3.78
C SER A 18 13.83 -17.09 -4.55
N PHE A 19 13.42 -18.29 -4.13
CA PHE A 19 12.30 -19.02 -4.71
C PHE A 19 11.03 -18.24 -4.35
N VAL A 20 10.59 -17.36 -5.25
CA VAL A 20 9.26 -16.78 -5.12
C VAL A 20 8.26 -17.92 -5.29
N ARG A 21 7.57 -18.32 -4.20
CA ARG A 21 6.56 -19.37 -4.32
C ARG A 21 5.39 -18.78 -5.10
N PRO A 22 4.72 -19.53 -5.98
CA PRO A 22 3.55 -19.04 -6.73
C PRO A 22 2.46 -18.40 -5.83
N GLY A 23 2.34 -18.86 -4.58
CA GLY A 23 1.45 -18.25 -3.58
C GLY A 23 1.84 -16.84 -3.13
N ASP A 24 3.14 -16.50 -3.15
CA ASP A 24 3.63 -15.17 -2.77
C ASP A 24 3.28 -14.12 -3.83
N LEU A 25 3.31 -14.50 -5.12
CA LEU A 25 2.86 -13.65 -6.23
C LEU A 25 1.35 -13.37 -6.13
N GLY A 26 0.54 -14.41 -5.91
CA GLY A 26 -0.91 -14.26 -5.74
C GLY A 26 -1.26 -13.36 -4.57
N ARG A 27 -0.55 -13.51 -3.45
CA ARG A 27 -0.71 -12.64 -2.27
C ARG A 27 -0.34 -11.19 -2.56
N LYS A 28 0.81 -10.96 -3.20
CA LYS A 28 1.25 -9.62 -3.60
C LYS A 28 0.20 -8.94 -4.49
N VAL A 29 -0.30 -9.65 -5.51
CA VAL A 29 -1.35 -9.14 -6.40
C VAL A 29 -2.63 -8.78 -5.63
N ASN A 30 -3.02 -9.57 -4.62
CA ASN A 30 -4.19 -9.28 -3.80
C ASN A 30 -4.00 -8.04 -2.92
N ILE A 31 -2.80 -7.86 -2.35
CA ILE A 31 -2.44 -6.66 -1.58
C ILE A 31 -2.46 -5.43 -2.48
N ASP A 32 -1.83 -5.50 -3.66
CA ASP A 32 -1.77 -4.41 -4.64
C ASP A 32 -3.20 -3.98 -5.05
N LYS A 33 -4.10 -4.93 -5.34
CA LYS A 33 -5.53 -4.65 -5.61
C LYS A 33 -6.25 -3.98 -4.43
N SER A 34 -5.90 -4.37 -3.20
CA SER A 34 -6.52 -3.78 -2.00
C SER A 34 -6.06 -2.33 -1.80
N TYR A 35 -4.78 -2.04 -2.10
CA TYR A 35 -4.28 -0.66 -2.15
C TYR A 35 -5.01 0.17 -3.21
N GLU A 36 -5.15 -0.36 -4.43
CA GLU A 36 -5.87 0.33 -5.51
C GLU A 36 -7.33 0.62 -5.15
N ALA A 37 -8.03 -0.34 -4.54
CA ALA A 37 -9.41 -0.17 -4.11
C ALA A 37 -9.56 0.94 -3.06
N ARG A 38 -8.66 0.97 -2.07
CA ARG A 38 -8.62 2.04 -1.07
C ARG A 38 -8.35 3.39 -1.72
N ASP A 39 -7.31 3.51 -2.53
CA ASP A 39 -6.92 4.78 -3.15
C ASP A 39 -8.00 5.30 -4.13
N ALA A 40 -8.73 4.41 -4.79
CA ALA A 40 -9.92 4.75 -5.58
C ALA A 40 -11.06 5.28 -4.70
N CYS A 41 -11.28 4.72 -3.51
CA CYS A 41 -12.25 5.27 -2.56
C CYS A 41 -11.82 6.66 -2.07
N LEU A 42 -10.57 6.82 -1.64
CA LEU A 42 -10.05 8.07 -1.11
C LEU A 42 -10.12 9.19 -2.14
N SER A 43 -9.67 8.94 -3.37
CA SER A 43 -9.71 9.92 -4.46
C SER A 43 -11.13 10.33 -4.84
N ARG A 44 -12.09 9.39 -4.87
CA ARG A 44 -13.50 9.70 -5.16
C ARG A 44 -14.14 10.58 -4.08
N ASN A 45 -13.96 10.24 -2.81
CA ASN A 45 -14.52 11.02 -1.71
C ASN A 45 -13.84 12.40 -1.59
N ALA A 46 -12.52 12.48 -1.76
CA ALA A 46 -11.81 13.76 -1.76
C ALA A 46 -12.24 14.68 -2.90
N ALA A 47 -12.57 14.14 -4.08
CA ALA A 47 -13.05 14.93 -5.21
C ALA A 47 -14.46 15.51 -5.00
N ALA A 48 -15.30 14.86 -4.20
CA ALA A 48 -16.65 15.35 -3.88
C ALA A 48 -16.59 16.67 -3.07
N ASP A 49 -15.55 16.82 -2.25
CA ASP A 49 -15.39 17.95 -1.31
C ASP A 49 -14.28 18.95 -1.73
N GLY A 50 -13.82 18.88 -2.98
CA GLY A 50 -12.69 19.67 -3.51
C GLY A 50 -12.87 21.20 -3.49
N VAL A 51 -14.07 21.71 -3.21
CA VAL A 51 -14.39 23.14 -3.10
C VAL A 51 -14.72 23.57 -1.66
N SER A 52 -14.69 22.64 -0.70
CA SER A 52 -14.95 22.95 0.72
C SER A 52 -13.87 23.87 1.29
N ALA A 53 -14.29 24.90 2.02
CA ALA A 53 -13.40 25.81 2.74
C ALA A 53 -12.90 25.22 4.08
N GLU A 54 -13.33 24.01 4.43
CA GLU A 54 -12.90 23.31 5.64
C GLU A 54 -11.41 23.00 5.62
N ASP A 55 -10.85 22.87 6.83
CA ASP A 55 -9.47 22.45 7.03
C ASP A 55 -9.17 21.12 6.29
N PRO A 56 -8.11 21.06 5.46
CA PRO A 56 -7.82 19.88 4.64
C PRO A 56 -7.51 18.64 5.50
N THR A 57 -6.98 18.79 6.72
CA THR A 57 -6.73 17.67 7.61
C THR A 57 -8.02 17.11 8.20
N MET A 58 -8.97 17.97 8.59
CA MET A 58 -10.31 17.51 9.00
C MET A 58 -11.02 16.77 7.87
N LEU A 59 -10.96 17.30 6.64
CA LEU A 59 -11.56 16.65 5.49
C LEU A 59 -10.87 15.33 5.16
N ALA A 60 -9.53 15.28 5.22
CA ALA A 60 -8.78 14.04 5.03
C ALA A 60 -9.18 12.96 6.04
N HIS A 61 -9.36 13.33 7.31
CA HIS A 61 -9.83 12.40 8.33
C HIS A 61 -11.25 11.89 8.03
N ALA A 62 -12.17 12.76 7.60
CA ALA A 62 -13.52 12.36 7.19
C ALA A 62 -13.50 11.40 5.98
N VAL A 63 -12.67 11.70 4.97
CA VAL A 63 -12.47 10.84 3.78
C VAL A 63 -11.88 9.48 4.17
N ALA A 64 -10.87 9.46 5.04
CA ALA A 64 -10.26 8.23 5.54
C ALA A 64 -11.28 7.37 6.31
N LEU A 65 -12.13 8.01 7.13
CA LEU A 65 -13.21 7.34 7.86
C LEU A 65 -14.27 6.76 6.91
N ALA A 66 -14.65 7.51 5.87
CA ALA A 66 -15.59 7.05 4.86
C ALA A 66 -15.07 5.81 4.09
N CYS A 67 -13.75 5.72 3.91
CA CYS A 67 -13.07 4.59 3.26
C CYS A 67 -12.48 3.56 4.25
N SER A 68 -13.00 3.51 5.48
CA SER A 68 -12.54 2.57 6.52
C SER A 68 -12.75 1.11 6.11
N ALA A 69 -13.82 0.79 5.38
CA ALA A 69 -14.10 -0.56 4.92
C ALA A 69 -13.05 -1.08 3.91
N GLU A 70 -12.61 -0.25 2.97
CA GLU A 70 -11.52 -0.56 2.04
C GLU A 70 -10.18 -0.68 2.77
N THR A 71 -9.95 0.20 3.76
CA THR A 71 -8.77 0.16 4.61
C THR A 71 -8.70 -1.14 5.42
N ASP A 72 -9.80 -1.58 6.01
CA ASP A 72 -9.85 -2.84 6.77
C ASP A 72 -9.64 -4.08 5.88
N LYS A 73 -10.14 -4.05 4.62
CA LYS A 73 -9.82 -5.10 3.63
C LYS A 73 -8.33 -5.14 3.30
N LEU A 74 -7.69 -3.98 3.16
CA LEU A 74 -6.25 -3.88 2.95
C LEU A 74 -5.46 -4.41 4.15
N ILE A 75 -5.90 -4.12 5.38
CA ILE A 75 -5.30 -4.67 6.60
C ILE A 75 -5.38 -6.19 6.57
N ALA A 76 -6.57 -6.75 6.31
CA ALA A 76 -6.77 -8.20 6.26
C ALA A 76 -5.93 -8.88 5.15
N ALA A 77 -5.72 -8.21 4.02
CA ALA A 77 -4.86 -8.73 2.94
C ALA A 77 -3.36 -8.65 3.29
N SER A 78 -2.95 -7.62 4.03
CA SER A 78 -1.55 -7.34 4.34
C SER A 78 -1.03 -8.15 5.52
N ASP A 79 -1.84 -8.25 6.58
CA ASP A 79 -1.44 -8.81 7.87
C ASP A 79 -2.26 -10.05 8.23
N LEU A 80 -1.69 -11.22 7.94
CA LEU A 80 -2.26 -12.52 8.31
C LEU A 80 -1.97 -12.89 9.78
N SER A 81 -1.01 -12.21 10.42
CA SER A 81 -0.64 -12.43 11.83
C SER A 81 -1.54 -11.71 12.81
N GLY A 82 -2.29 -10.69 12.37
CA GLY A 82 -3.07 -9.81 13.24
C GLY A 82 -2.20 -8.88 14.09
N ASP A 83 -1.01 -8.53 13.61
CA ASP A 83 -0.17 -7.49 14.19
C ASP A 83 -0.87 -6.12 14.12
N THR A 84 -1.34 -5.67 15.29
CA THR A 84 -1.94 -4.36 15.49
C THR A 84 -1.10 -3.18 14.99
N LYS A 85 0.23 -3.33 14.90
CA LYS A 85 1.13 -2.31 14.36
C LYS A 85 0.98 -2.15 12.85
N VAL A 86 0.81 -3.24 12.10
CA VAL A 86 0.57 -3.16 10.65
C VAL A 86 -0.78 -2.51 10.39
N ALA A 87 -1.79 -2.90 11.15
CA ALA A 87 -3.13 -2.31 11.08
C ALA A 87 -3.11 -0.80 11.37
N SER A 88 -2.37 -0.35 12.40
CA SER A 88 -2.27 1.08 12.72
C SER A 88 -1.48 1.88 11.68
N GLN A 89 -0.40 1.31 11.13
CA GLN A 89 0.38 1.93 10.07
C GLN A 89 -0.44 2.10 8.78
N ILE A 90 -1.23 1.09 8.39
CA ILE A 90 -2.11 1.17 7.22
C ILE A 90 -3.18 2.25 7.41
N ARG A 91 -3.76 2.38 8.61
CA ARG A 91 -4.73 3.46 8.90
C ARG A 91 -4.09 4.83 8.81
N GLN A 92 -2.91 5.02 9.38
CA GLN A 92 -2.16 6.28 9.27
C GLN A 92 -1.77 6.61 7.82
N ASP A 93 -1.32 5.63 7.04
CA ASP A 93 -1.06 5.81 5.59
C ASP A 93 -2.32 6.22 4.84
N SER A 94 -3.48 5.67 5.23
CA SER A 94 -4.76 6.00 4.61
C SER A 94 -5.19 7.45 4.88
N GLU A 95 -5.00 7.94 6.10
CA GLU A 95 -5.22 9.35 6.46
C GLU A 95 -4.25 10.28 5.71
N PHE A 96 -2.96 9.93 5.66
CA PHE A 96 -1.96 10.71 4.94
C PHE A 96 -2.26 10.79 3.45
N ARG A 97 -2.64 9.67 2.82
CA ARG A 97 -3.04 9.66 1.41
C ARG A 97 -4.34 10.41 1.17
N ALA A 98 -5.31 10.32 2.08
CA ALA A 98 -6.54 11.11 2.00
C ALA A 98 -6.22 12.61 1.93
N LEU A 99 -5.28 13.08 2.77
CA LEU A 99 -4.80 14.46 2.73
C LEU A 99 -4.20 14.81 1.37
N GLY A 100 -3.33 13.96 0.83
CA GLY A 100 -2.76 14.15 -0.50
C GLY A 100 -3.85 14.27 -1.59
N PHE A 101 -4.89 13.44 -1.55
CA PHE A 101 -6.00 13.52 -2.49
C PHE A 101 -6.85 14.78 -2.31
N VAL A 102 -7.11 15.20 -1.07
CA VAL A 102 -7.84 16.44 -0.77
C VAL A 102 -7.07 17.65 -1.30
N MET A 103 -5.78 17.74 -1.02
CA MET A 103 -4.92 18.82 -1.51
C MET A 103 -4.88 18.83 -3.04
N LYS A 104 -4.75 17.65 -3.66
CA LYS A 104 -4.79 17.50 -5.12
C LYS A 104 -6.12 17.96 -5.72
N ALA A 105 -7.25 17.60 -5.11
CA ALA A 105 -8.58 18.02 -5.56
C ALA A 105 -8.76 19.55 -5.50
N ARG A 106 -8.10 20.20 -4.55
CA ARG A 106 -8.06 21.66 -4.37
C ARG A 106 -7.04 22.38 -5.27
N GLY A 107 -6.28 21.64 -6.08
CA GLY A 107 -5.19 22.22 -6.90
C GLY A 107 -3.99 22.71 -6.09
N GLN A 108 -3.84 22.23 -4.84
CA GLN A 108 -2.72 22.56 -3.97
C GLN A 108 -1.57 21.58 -4.21
N ALA A 109 -0.33 22.07 -4.12
CA ALA A 109 0.86 21.23 -4.24
C ALA A 109 0.93 20.24 -3.07
N ILE A 110 1.22 18.97 -3.38
CA ILE A 110 1.54 17.94 -2.39
C ILE A 110 3.05 18.06 -2.14
N PHE A 111 3.44 18.36 -0.90
CA PHE A 111 4.86 18.51 -0.52
C PHE A 111 5.51 17.17 -0.20
#